data_AF-A0A7C5JYY6-F1
#
_entry.id   AF-A0A7C5JYY6-F1
#
_cell.length_a   1.000
_cell.length_b   1.000
_cell.length_c   1.000
_cell.angle_alpha   90.00
_cell.angle_beta   90.00
_cell.angle_gamma   90.00
#
_symmetry.space_group_name_H-M   'P 1'
#
loop_
_entity.id
_entity.type
_entity.pdbx_description
1 polymer ?
#
loop_
_entity_poly.entity_id
_entity_poly.type
_entity_poly.pdbx_seq_one_letter_code
_entity_poly.pdbx_strand_id
1 'polypeptide(L)'
;MPKGMLQAYAIKKPAFVFGIEDLMAVKDNPNMRLTATPFVHNYEDVVFLGHAVPWKGVKGIDAVRDVNPGVASGLEKAISISKECAGEKGVVRVGDRYLPKKVICQIQKAGRKAA
;
A
#
# COMPACT_ATOMS: atom_id res chain seq x y z
N MET A 1 -5.70 30.73 7.48
CA MET A 1 -5.03 29.56 8.10
C MET A 1 -6.05 28.85 8.98
N PRO A 2 -6.01 27.51 9.21
CA PRO A 2 -5.02 26.51 8.76
C PRO A 2 -5.65 25.46 7.80
N LYS A 3 -5.12 25.22 6.60
CA LYS A 3 -4.18 24.12 6.27
C LYS A 3 -3.84 23.21 7.45
N GLY A 4 -4.44 22.02 7.55
CA GLY A 4 -3.88 20.99 8.44
C GLY A 4 -4.79 20.00 9.13
N MET A 5 -6.08 19.88 8.80
CA MET A 5 -6.84 18.69 9.22
C MET A 5 -7.08 17.83 8.01
N LEU A 6 -6.16 16.88 7.76
CA LEU A 6 -6.59 15.58 7.27
C LEU A 6 -7.72 15.18 8.21
N GLN A 7 -8.96 15.22 7.72
CA GLN A 7 -10.07 14.53 8.36
C GLN A 7 -9.64 13.07 8.43
N ALA A 8 -8.95 12.72 9.51
CA ALA A 8 -8.92 11.36 10.00
C ALA A 8 -10.39 10.99 10.05
N TYR A 9 -10.82 10.20 9.07
CA TYR A 9 -12.17 9.66 9.00
C TYR A 9 -12.49 9.20 10.41
N ALA A 10 -13.36 9.96 11.07
CA ALA A 10 -13.73 9.70 12.44
C ALA A 10 -14.39 8.33 12.41
N ILE A 11 -13.64 7.30 12.79
CA ILE A 11 -14.19 5.97 13.06
C ILE A 11 -15.01 6.16 14.33
N LYS A 12 -16.25 6.62 14.14
CA LYS A 12 -17.08 7.21 15.19
C LYS A 12 -17.73 6.18 16.11
N LYS A 13 -17.35 4.89 16.03
CA LYS A 13 -17.85 3.83 16.92
C LYS A 13 -16.80 2.72 17.07
N PRO A 14 -16.27 2.45 18.29
CA PRO A 14 -15.56 1.22 18.56
C PRO A 14 -16.56 0.07 18.79
N ALA A 15 -16.10 -1.15 18.50
CA ALA A 15 -16.68 -2.47 18.79
C ALA A 15 -18.03 -2.81 18.11
N PHE A 16 -17.96 -3.28 16.86
CA PHE A 16 -18.98 -4.19 16.33
C PHE A 16 -18.67 -5.62 16.80
N VAL A 17 -19.68 -6.38 17.20
CA VAL A 17 -19.57 -7.84 17.34
C VAL A 17 -19.41 -8.40 15.94
N PHE A 18 -18.19 -8.82 15.63
CA PHE A 18 -17.79 -9.36 14.34
C PHE A 18 -18.38 -10.76 14.14
N GLY A 19 -19.18 -10.95 13.09
CA GLY A 19 -19.82 -12.22 12.77
C GLY A 19 -19.08 -13.04 11.71
N ILE A 20 -19.45 -14.31 11.56
CA ILE A 20 -18.96 -15.18 10.47
C ILE A 20 -19.33 -14.58 9.10
N GLU A 21 -20.46 -13.89 9.00
CA GLU A 21 -20.90 -13.24 7.76
C GLU A 21 -19.96 -12.11 7.33
N ASP A 22 -19.42 -11.33 8.27
CA ASP A 22 -18.44 -10.28 7.99
C ASP A 22 -17.10 -10.88 7.53
N LEU A 23 -16.69 -12.03 8.10
CA LEU A 23 -15.53 -12.81 7.61
C LEU A 23 -15.71 -13.23 6.16
N MET A 24 -16.91 -13.74 5.84
CA MET A 24 -17.23 -14.19 4.48
C MET A 24 -17.28 -13.00 3.52
N ALA A 25 -17.88 -11.88 3.93
CA ALA A 25 -17.88 -10.66 3.13
C ALA A 25 -16.47 -10.13 2.85
N VAL A 26 -15.56 -10.18 3.83
CA VAL A 26 -14.14 -9.80 3.63
C VAL A 26 -13.43 -10.79 2.72
N LYS A 27 -13.68 -12.09 2.89
CA LYS A 27 -13.10 -13.14 2.05
C LYS A 27 -13.49 -12.96 0.58
N ASP A 28 -14.75 -12.62 0.33
CA ASP A 28 -15.31 -12.58 -1.02
C ASP A 28 -15.18 -11.19 -1.68
N ASN A 29 -14.80 -10.15 -0.92
CA ASN A 29 -14.61 -8.80 -1.44
C ASN A 29 -13.15 -8.31 -1.28
N PRO A 30 -12.38 -8.21 -2.38
CA PRO A 30 -10.98 -7.75 -2.32
C PRO A 30 -10.84 -6.27 -1.91
N ASN A 31 -11.95 -5.53 -1.93
CA ASN A 31 -12.02 -4.14 -1.49
C ASN A 31 -12.40 -3.99 -0.01
N MET A 32 -12.40 -5.07 0.75
CA MET A 32 -12.52 -5.01 2.21
C MET A 32 -11.28 -5.58 2.87
N ARG A 33 -10.93 -5.03 4.03
CA ARG A 33 -9.82 -5.50 4.85
C ARG A 33 -10.22 -5.53 6.31
N LEU A 34 -9.65 -6.51 7.00
CA LEU A 34 -9.59 -6.53 8.46
C LEU A 34 -8.23 -5.99 8.86
N THR A 35 -8.20 -5.11 9.84
CA THR A 35 -6.95 -4.59 10.40
C THR A 35 -7.11 -4.49 11.91
N ALA A 36 -6.28 -5.23 12.64
CA ALA A 36 -6.02 -4.95 14.05
C ALA A 36 -4.83 -4.00 14.07
N THR A 37 -5.07 -2.70 14.31
CA THR A 37 -4.00 -1.70 14.26
C THR A 37 -3.50 -1.38 15.66
N PRO A 38 -2.19 -1.55 15.96
CA PRO A 38 -1.59 -1.19 17.23
C PRO A 38 -1.37 0.33 17.39
N PHE A 39 -1.70 1.15 16.38
CA PHE A 39 -1.50 2.62 16.46
C PHE A 39 -2.53 3.34 17.34
N VAL A 40 -3.55 2.65 17.85
CA VAL A 40 -4.50 3.18 18.83
C VAL A 40 -4.12 2.59 20.18
N HIS A 41 -3.40 3.37 20.99
CA HIS A 41 -2.64 2.91 22.17
C HIS A 41 -3.45 2.27 23.32
N ASN A 42 -4.73 1.91 23.16
CA ASN A 42 -5.60 1.42 24.25
C ASN A 42 -6.70 0.42 23.81
N TYR A 43 -6.59 -0.23 22.65
CA TYR A 43 -7.61 -1.18 22.19
C TYR A 43 -6.95 -2.48 21.72
N GLU A 44 -6.56 -3.34 22.66
CA GLU A 44 -5.89 -4.62 22.36
C GLU A 44 -6.81 -5.65 21.67
N ASP A 45 -8.13 -5.45 21.69
CA ASP A 45 -9.12 -6.43 21.18
C ASP A 45 -10.02 -5.92 20.04
N VAL A 46 -9.71 -4.78 19.40
CA VAL A 46 -10.59 -4.19 18.38
C VAL A 46 -10.08 -4.47 16.97
N VAL A 47 -10.81 -5.32 16.24
CA VAL A 47 -10.64 -5.51 14.80
C VAL A 47 -11.43 -4.45 14.05
N PHE A 48 -10.76 -3.73 13.15
CA PHE A 48 -11.39 -2.72 12.31
C PHE A 48 -11.69 -3.29 10.93
N LEU A 49 -12.95 -3.17 10.50
CA LEU A 49 -13.35 -3.34 9.11
C LEU A 49 -13.08 -2.03 8.37
N GLY A 50 -12.34 -2.10 7.27
CA GLY A 50 -12.09 -0.94 6.42
C GLY A 50 -12.25 -1.30 4.95
N HIS A 51 -12.66 -0.33 4.15
CA HIS A 51 -12.57 -0.45 2.70
C HIS A 51 -11.10 -0.34 2.27
N ALA A 52 -10.68 -1.20 1.35
CA ALA A 52 -9.46 -0.99 0.61
C ALA A 52 -9.63 0.21 -0.33
N VAL A 53 -8.51 0.83 -0.67
CA VAL A 53 -8.47 1.89 -1.67
C VAL A 53 -8.96 1.35 -3.03
N PRO A 54 -9.74 2.14 -3.81
CA PRO A 54 -10.53 1.64 -4.95
C PRO A 54 -9.68 1.10 -6.11
N TRP A 55 -8.41 1.49 -6.20
CA TRP A 55 -7.47 1.01 -7.20
C TRP A 55 -6.80 -0.32 -6.83
N LYS A 56 -6.95 -0.79 -5.58
CA LYS A 56 -6.34 -2.04 -5.11
C LYS A 56 -7.10 -3.23 -5.70
N GLY A 57 -6.39 -4.17 -6.32
CA GLY A 57 -6.99 -5.34 -6.97
C GLY A 57 -7.42 -5.10 -8.42
N VAL A 58 -7.44 -3.84 -8.88
CA VAL A 58 -7.61 -3.50 -10.30
C VAL A 58 -6.38 -3.97 -11.09
N LYS A 59 -6.62 -4.72 -12.17
CA LYS A 59 -5.55 -5.29 -13.01
C LYS A 59 -5.38 -4.45 -14.27
N GLY A 60 -4.13 -4.11 -14.58
CA GLY A 60 -3.77 -3.32 -15.76
C GLY A 60 -3.67 -1.83 -15.46
N ILE A 61 -2.69 -1.16 -16.08
CA ILE A 61 -2.39 0.23 -15.77
C ILE A 61 -3.50 1.18 -16.24
N ASP A 62 -4.15 0.87 -17.36
CA ASP A 62 -5.23 1.70 -17.90
C ASP A 62 -6.46 1.68 -17.00
N ALA A 63 -6.86 0.49 -16.53
CA ALA A 63 -7.94 0.36 -15.56
C ALA A 63 -7.63 1.04 -14.21
N VAL A 64 -6.36 1.03 -13.77
CA VAL A 64 -5.93 1.79 -12.59
C VAL A 64 -5.95 3.30 -12.87
N ARG A 65 -5.61 3.74 -14.09
CA ARG A 65 -5.63 5.15 -14.50
C ARG A 65 -7.04 5.72 -14.46
N ASP A 66 -8.02 4.94 -14.88
CA ASP A 66 -9.44 5.32 -14.85
C ASP A 66 -9.95 5.50 -13.41
N VAL A 67 -9.44 4.71 -12.46
CA VAL A 67 -9.83 4.78 -11.04
C VAL A 67 -9.03 5.83 -10.26
N ASN A 68 -7.72 5.90 -10.50
CA ASN A 68 -6.82 6.85 -9.84
C ASN A 68 -5.59 7.17 -10.72
N PRO A 69 -5.60 8.33 -11.40
CA PRO A 69 -4.51 8.70 -12.32
C PRO A 69 -3.18 8.96 -11.59
N GLY A 70 -3.22 9.43 -10.33
CA GLY A 70 -2.01 9.68 -9.54
C GLY A 70 -1.28 8.38 -9.18
N VAL A 71 -2.03 7.34 -8.81
CA VAL A 71 -1.48 6.01 -8.56
C VAL A 71 -0.96 5.38 -9.84
N ALA A 72 -1.69 5.52 -10.96
CA ALA A 72 -1.23 5.03 -12.25
C ALA A 72 0.12 5.66 -12.66
N SER A 73 0.30 6.97 -12.53
CA SER A 73 1.58 7.63 -12.81
C SER A 73 2.71 7.12 -11.92
N GLY A 74 2.44 6.90 -10.63
CA GLY A 74 3.42 6.30 -9.72
C GLY A 74 3.83 4.88 -10.13
N LEU A 75 2.86 4.05 -10.54
CA LEU A 75 3.10 2.70 -11.04
C LEU A 75 3.87 2.70 -12.36
N GLU A 76 3.55 3.59 -13.30
CA GLU A 76 4.29 3.74 -14.55
C GLU A 76 5.76 4.06 -14.30
N LYS A 77 6.03 5.02 -13.41
CA LYS A 77 7.39 5.37 -13.01
C LYS A 77 8.11 4.18 -12.38
N ALA A 78 7.46 3.44 -11.48
CA ALA A 78 8.02 2.26 -10.85
C ALA A 78 8.33 1.15 -11.89
N ILE A 79 7.43 0.94 -12.86
CA ILE A 79 7.62 -0.01 -13.97
C ILE A 79 8.81 0.41 -14.83
N SER A 80 8.93 1.70 -15.17
CA SER A 80 10.08 2.23 -15.93
C SER A 80 11.40 1.92 -15.24
N ILE A 81 11.53 2.31 -13.96
CA ILE A 81 12.73 2.04 -13.16
C ILE A 81 13.03 0.54 -13.09
N SER A 82 12.01 -0.29 -12.92
CA SER A 82 12.16 -1.75 -12.87
C SER A 82 12.68 -2.34 -14.18
N LYS A 83 12.19 -1.83 -15.33
CA LYS A 83 12.67 -2.23 -16.66
C LYS A 83 14.12 -1.80 -16.88
N GLU A 84 14.50 -0.61 -16.45
CA GLU A 84 15.89 -0.16 -16.60
C GLU A 84 16.89 -0.89 -15.69
N CYS A 85 16.42 -1.54 -14.63
CA CYS A 85 17.23 -2.42 -13.78
C CYS A 85 17.05 -3.90 -14.17
N ALA A 86 16.44 -4.19 -15.32
CA ALA A 86 16.35 -5.55 -15.84
C ALA A 86 17.75 -6.02 -16.26
N GLY A 87 18.13 -7.24 -15.84
CA GLY A 87 19.46 -7.80 -16.11
C GLY A 87 20.43 -7.76 -14.93
N GLU A 88 20.14 -6.96 -13.90
CA GLU A 88 20.90 -6.96 -12.64
C GLU A 88 20.72 -8.30 -11.90
N LYS A 89 21.80 -9.08 -11.79
CA LYS A 89 21.82 -10.42 -11.16
C LYS A 89 22.77 -10.48 -9.98
N GLY A 90 22.43 -11.29 -8.99
CA GLY A 90 23.22 -11.52 -7.78
C GLY A 90 22.81 -10.66 -6.58
N VAL A 91 23.60 -10.75 -5.51
CA VAL A 91 23.35 -10.10 -4.23
C VAL A 91 24.53 -9.21 -3.83
N VAL A 92 24.25 -8.16 -3.05
CA VAL A 92 25.23 -7.25 -2.48
C VAL A 92 24.96 -7.13 -0.99
N ARG A 93 26.03 -7.04 -0.19
CA ARG A 93 25.93 -6.79 1.24
C ARG A 93 25.74 -5.29 1.48
N VAL A 94 24.66 -4.92 2.17
CA VAL A 94 24.37 -3.55 2.62
C VAL A 94 24.21 -3.61 4.15
N GLY A 95 25.21 -3.09 4.87
CA GLY A 95 25.33 -3.32 6.32
C GLY A 95 25.46 -4.81 6.64
N ASP A 96 24.55 -5.32 7.45
CA ASP A 96 24.51 -6.74 7.86
C ASP A 96 23.56 -7.62 7.04
N ARG A 97 22.98 -7.09 5.95
CA ARG A 97 22.01 -7.82 5.13
C ARG A 97 22.49 -8.01 3.70
N TYR A 98 22.18 -9.17 3.11
CA TYR A 98 22.33 -9.41 1.69
C TYR A 98 21.04 -9.03 0.96
N LEU A 99 21.16 -8.11 0.01
CA LEU A 99 20.05 -7.62 -0.79
C LEU A 99 20.31 -7.91 -2.28
N PRO A 100 19.28 -8.25 -3.07
CA PRO A 100 19.44 -8.42 -4.51
C PRO A 100 19.93 -7.12 -5.17
N LYS A 101 20.90 -7.23 -6.09
CA LYS A 101 21.44 -6.07 -6.83
C LYS A 101 20.36 -5.26 -7.53
N LYS A 102 19.35 -5.93 -8.07
CA LYS A 102 18.20 -5.29 -8.71
C LYS A 102 17.46 -4.33 -7.77
N VAL A 103 17.26 -4.71 -6.51
CA VAL A 103 16.61 -3.86 -5.51
C VAL A 103 17.46 -2.62 -5.22
N ILE A 104 18.79 -2.80 -5.13
CA ILE A 104 19.71 -1.68 -4.92
C ILE A 104 19.69 -0.71 -6.13
N CYS A 105 19.73 -1.23 -7.36
CA CYS A 105 19.57 -0.42 -8.58
C CYS A 105 18.27 0.38 -8.58
N GLN A 106 17.14 -0.27 -8.24
CA GLN A 106 15.84 0.38 -8.18
C GLN A 106 15.81 1.50 -7.12
N ILE A 107 16.39 1.26 -5.94
CA ILE A 107 16.49 2.27 -4.86
C ILE A 107 17.37 3.46 -5.31
N GLN A 108 18.53 3.19 -5.90
CA GLN A 108 19.44 4.24 -6.39
C GLN A 108 18.79 5.10 -7.46
N LYS A 109 18.06 4.50 -8.40
CA LYS A 109 17.34 5.21 -9.45
C LYS A 109 16.11 5.95 -8.95
N ALA A 110 15.34 5.36 -8.03
CA ALA A 110 14.19 6.00 -7.41
C ALA A 110 14.59 7.18 -6.49
N GLY A 111 15.74 7.07 -5.82
CA GLY A 111 16.29 8.06 -4.90
C GLY A 111 16.92 9.30 -5.57
N ARG A 112 17.19 9.24 -6.88
CA ARG A 112 17.48 10.45 -7.68
C ARG A 112 16.19 11.23 -7.85
N LYS A 113 15.82 12.01 -6.83
CA LYS A 113 14.86 13.11 -7.01
C LYS A 113 15.38 14.03 -8.11
N ALA A 114 14.48 14.42 -9.01
CA ALA A 114 14.70 15.49 -9.97
C ALA A 114 15.34 16.69 -9.24
N ALA A 115 16.52 17.08 -9.69
CA ALA A 115 17.02 18.43 -9.50
C ALA A 115 16.18 19.38 -10.36
#